data_AF-A0A5D2GVZ6-F1
#
_entry.id   AF-A0A5D2GVZ6-F1
#
_cell.length_a   1.000
_cell.length_b   1.000
_cell.length_c   1.000
_cell.angle_alpha   90.00
_cell.angle_beta   90.00
_cell.angle_gamma   90.00
#
_symmetry.space_group_name_H-M   'P 1'
#
loop_
_entity.id
_entity.type
_entity.pdbx_description
1 polymer ?
#
loop_
_entity_poly.entity_id
_entity_poly.type
_entity_poly.pdbx_seq_one_letter_code
_entity_poly.pdbx_strand_id
1 'polypeptide(L)' 'MLDAPVSRGVVAAEAGSLTFMVGGSEDVYLAAKSLLLSMGKEELQEAIDFISLFG' A
#
# COMPACT_ATOMS: atom_id res chain seq x y z
N MET A 1 -13.21 -4.98 0.65
CA MET A 1 -12.29 -5.57 1.64
C MET A 1 -10.87 -5.39 1.10
N LEU A 2 -9.91 -5.07 1.97
CA LEU A 2 -8.52 -4.76 1.58
C LEU A 2 -7.60 -5.68 2.37
N ASP A 3 -6.65 -6.32 1.70
CA ASP A 3 -5.54 -7.03 2.33
C ASP A 3 -4.24 -6.27 2.03
N ALA A 4 -3.43 -6.05 3.05
CA ALA A 4 -2.24 -5.20 2.95
C ALA A 4 -1.12 -5.71 3.86
N PRO A 5 -0.51 -6.87 3.57
CA PRO A 5 0.67 -7.32 4.29
C PRO A 5 1.79 -6.26 4.26
N VAL A 6 2.46 -6.11 5.40
CA VAL A 6 3.53 -5.13 5.61
C VAL A 6 4.85 -5.79 5.88
N SER A 7 5.93 -5.11 5.49
CA SER A 7 7.28 -5.50 5.84
C SER A 7 8.05 -4.32 6.45
N ARG A 8 9.20 -4.65 7.05
CA ARG A 8 10.09 -3.81 7.87
C ARG A 8 9.57 -3.67 9.31
N GLY A 9 10.42 -4.05 10.26
CA GLY A 9 10.06 -4.17 11.68
C GLY A 9 9.74 -2.84 12.36
N VAL A 10 9.65 -2.87 13.70
CA VAL A 10 9.18 -1.75 14.53
C VAL A 10 9.88 -0.41 14.22
N VAL A 11 11.20 -0.41 14.03
CA VAL A 11 11.98 0.81 13.71
C VAL A 11 11.47 1.49 12.43
N ALA A 12 11.09 0.72 11.41
CA ALA A 12 10.57 1.28 10.17
C ALA A 12 9.14 1.81 10.33
N ALA A 13 8.35 1.21 11.21
CA ALA A 13 7.02 1.69 11.58
C ALA A 13 7.09 3.07 12.26
N GLU A 14 7.99 3.22 13.24
CA GLU A 14 8.23 4.49 13.92
C GLU A 14 8.74 5.58 12.96
N ALA A 15 9.54 5.18 11.96
CA ALA A 15 10.08 6.09 10.95
C ALA A 15 9.14 6.35 9.75
N GLY A 16 7.90 5.82 9.76
CA GLY A 16 6.95 6.01 8.65
C GLY A 16 7.46 5.45 7.31
N SER A 17 8.20 4.35 7.35
CA SER A 17 8.92 3.79 6.20
C SER A 17 8.60 2.32 5.94
N LEU A 18 7.40 1.90 6.36
CA LEU A 18 6.87 0.58 6.06
C LEU A 18 6.64 0.40 4.55
N THR A 19 6.74 -0.85 4.10
CA THR A 19 6.38 -1.23 2.73
C THR A 19 5.09 -2.04 2.80
N PHE A 20 4.07 -1.59 2.08
CA PHE A 20 2.75 -2.23 2.00
C PHE A 20 2.58 -2.89 0.62
N MET A 21 2.14 -4.14 0.59
CA MET A 21 1.66 -4.79 -0.64
C MET A 21 0.14 -4.84 -0.58
N VAL A 22 -0.55 -4.03 -1.38
CA VAL A 22 -2.01 -3.88 -1.29
C VAL A 22 -2.71 -4.75 -2.32
N GLY A 23 -3.61 -5.63 -1.86
CA GLY A 23 -4.52 -6.40 -2.69
C GLY A 23 -5.98 -6.06 -2.36
N GLY A 24 -6.79 -5.80 -3.38
CA GLY A 24 -8.22 -5.51 -3.21
C GLY A 24 -8.79 -4.65 -4.33
N SER A 25 -10.01 -4.16 -4.10
CA SER A 25 -10.69 -3.24 -5.01
C SER A 25 -10.07 -1.84 -4.95
N GLU A 26 -9.95 -1.21 -6.12
CA GLU A 26 -9.35 0.12 -6.30
C GLU A 26 -10.06 1.20 -5.45
N ASP A 27 -11.39 1.21 -5.40
CA ASP A 27 -12.16 2.18 -4.61
C ASP A 27 -11.78 2.13 -3.12
N VAL A 28 -11.55 0.93 -2.60
CA VAL A 28 -11.16 0.70 -1.21
C VAL A 28 -9.70 1.10 -0.98
N TYR A 29 -8.82 0.83 -1.95
CA TYR A 29 -7.44 1.31 -1.92
C TYR A 29 -7.37 2.84 -1.92
N LEU A 30 -8.11 3.51 -2.81
CA LEU A 30 -8.15 4.97 -2.90
C LEU A 30 -8.63 5.60 -1.58
N ALA A 31 -9.63 5.01 -0.93
CA ALA A 31 -10.09 5.44 0.39
C ALA A 31 -9.02 5.27 1.49
N ALA A 32 -8.21 4.22 1.42
CA ALA A 32 -7.15 3.93 2.40
C ALA A 32 -5.80 4.58 2.07
N LYS A 33 -5.60 5.09 0.84
CA LYS A 33 -4.32 5.54 0.29
C LYS A 33 -3.63 6.57 1.17
N SER A 34 -4.37 7.60 1.62
CA SER A 34 -3.79 8.65 2.47
C SER A 34 -3.28 8.13 3.80
N LEU A 35 -3.92 7.11 4.37
CA LEU A 35 -3.49 6.49 5.62
C LEU A 35 -2.22 5.66 5.39
N LEU A 36 -2.19 4.84 4.34
CA LEU A 36 -1.04 4.00 4.01
C LEU A 36 0.21 4.84 3.70
N LEU A 37 0.05 5.94 2.96
CA LEU A 37 1.15 6.88 2.67
C LEU A 37 1.68 7.61 3.90
N SER A 38 0.86 7.75 4.96
CA SER A 38 1.35 8.35 6.22
C SER A 38 2.25 7.40 7.03
N MET A 39 2.19 6.09 6.76
CA MET A 39 2.92 5.05 7.51
C MET A 39 4.07 4.42 6.72
N GLY A 40 4.12 4.65 5.40
CA GLY A 40 5.06 4.00 4.50
C GLY A 40 5.75 4.97 3.56
N LYS A 41 6.79 4.48 2.90
CA LYS A 41 7.40 5.20 1.78
C LYS A 41 6.60 4.98 0.50
N GLU A 42 6.57 5.98 -0.38
CA GLU A 42 5.82 6.07 -1.66
C GLU A 42 6.03 4.93 -2.67
N GLU A 43 6.84 3.92 -2.37
CA GLU A 43 7.01 2.70 -3.17
C GLU A 43 5.81 1.76 -2.96
N LEU A 44 4.59 2.27 -3.19
CA LEU A 44 3.40 1.46 -3.41
C LEU A 44 3.58 0.81 -4.78
N GLN A 45 4.30 -0.31 -4.81
CA GLN A 45 4.57 -1.11 -5.99
C GLN A 45 3.26 -1.47 -6.71
N GLU A 46 2.87 -0.67 -7.70
CA GLU A 46 2.53 -1.04 -9.09
C GLU A 46 1.62 -2.27 -9.31
N ALA A 47 0.81 -2.71 -8.35
CA ALA A 47 -0.09 -3.85 -8.54
C ALA A 47 -1.43 -3.44 -9.17
N ILE A 48 -1.89 -2.21 -8.92
CA ILE A 48 -3.18 -1.72 -9.42
C ILE A 48 -3.05 -1.24 -10.87
N ASP A 49 -1.97 -0.52 -11.21
CA ASP A 49 -1.72 -0.11 -12.60
C ASP A 49 -1.55 -1.34 -13.52
N PHE A 50 -0.93 -2.42 -13.06
CA PHE A 50 -0.81 -3.65 -13.87
C PHE A 50 -2.16 -4.32 -14.16
N ILE A 51 -3.12 -4.29 -13.23
CA ILE A 51 -4.46 -4.85 -13.49
C ILE A 51 -5.27 -3.95 -14.44
N SER A 52 -5.11 -2.63 -14.34
CA SER A 52 -5.81 -1.69 -15.23
C SER A 52 -5.18 -1.55 -16.62
N LEU A 53 -3.89 -1.87 -16.80
CA LEU A 53 -3.20 -1.80 -18.09
C LEU A 53 -3.43 -3.02 -18.99
N PHE A 54 -3.79 -4.16 -18.39
CA PHE A 54 -4.07 -5.42 -19.09
C PHE A 54 -5.56 -5.82 -19.06
N GLY A 55 -6.44 -4.91 -18.62
CA GLY A 55 -7.89 -4.99 -18.72
C GLY A 55 -8.44 -4.30 -19.95
#